data_AF-A0A699XBW4-F1
#
_entry.id   AF-A0A699XBW4-F1
#
_cell.length_a   1.000
_cell.length_b   1.000
_cell.length_c   1.000
_cell.angle_alpha   90.00
_cell.angle_beta   90.00
_cell.angle_gamma   90.00
#
_symmetry.space_group_name_H-M   'P 1'
#
loop_
_entity.id
_entity.type
_entity.pdbx_description
1 polymer ?
#
loop_
_entity_poly.entity_id
_entity_poly.type
_entity_poly.pdbx_seq_one_letter_code
_entity_poly.pdbx_strand_id
1 'polypeptide(L)'
;SDKVGGTWVYDPRFEAEDLLGLDPNRSIVHSSLYSSLRTNLPRPLMSFSDFSFEDKFYGDPRMFPGHEEVQKFLEHFAEKFGVSEVIRFNSE
;
A
#
# COMPACT_ATOMS: atom_id res chain seq x y z
N SER A 1 4.83 0.80 -10.23
CA SER A 1 4.96 1.51 -8.94
C SER A 1 6.42 1.41 -8.53
N ASP A 2 6.98 2.51 -8.07
CA ASP A 2 8.34 2.61 -7.51
C ASP A 2 8.36 2.37 -5.98
N LYS A 3 7.24 1.93 -5.41
CA LYS A 3 7.05 1.69 -3.98
C LYS A 3 6.49 0.31 -3.69
N VAL A 4 6.84 -0.22 -2.52
CA VAL A 4 6.21 -1.40 -1.93
C VAL A 4 4.81 -1.06 -1.41
N GLY A 5 3.99 -2.09 -1.20
CA GLY A 5 2.66 -1.96 -0.60
C GLY A 5 1.51 -2.35 -1.52
N GLY A 6 1.76 -2.52 -2.82
CA GLY A 6 0.75 -3.00 -3.78
C GLY A 6 -0.51 -2.13 -3.74
N THR A 7 -1.64 -2.73 -3.36
CA THR A 7 -2.92 -2.02 -3.18
C THR A 7 -2.81 -0.82 -2.24
N TRP A 8 -1.92 -0.82 -1.23
CA TRP A 8 -1.80 0.26 -0.25
C TRP A 8 -1.15 1.55 -0.78
N VAL A 9 -0.56 1.49 -1.97
CA VAL A 9 -0.02 2.67 -2.65
C VAL A 9 -1.18 3.37 -3.35
N TYR A 10 -1.63 4.50 -2.81
CA TYR A 10 -2.71 5.28 -3.42
C TYR A 10 -2.27 5.92 -4.73
N ASP A 11 -3.11 5.78 -5.75
CA ASP A 11 -2.95 6.43 -7.05
C ASP A 11 -4.25 7.17 -7.39
N PRO A 12 -4.23 8.51 -7.58
CA PRO A 12 -5.43 9.27 -7.92
C PRO A 12 -5.90 9.06 -9.36
N ARG A 13 -5.10 8.39 -10.21
CA ARG A 13 -5.48 8.10 -11.60
C ARG A 13 -6.51 6.97 -11.63
N PHE A 14 -7.32 6.97 -12.68
CA PHE A 14 -8.26 5.89 -12.98
C PHE A 14 -8.22 5.58 -14.48
N GLU A 15 -8.54 4.33 -14.83
CA GLU A 15 -8.51 3.84 -16.22
C GLU A 15 -9.77 4.28 -16.97
N ALA A 16 -9.80 5.54 -17.44
CA ALA A 16 -10.98 6.11 -18.09
C ALA A 16 -11.26 5.52 -19.49
N GLU A 17 -10.22 5.10 -20.20
CA GLU A 17 -10.27 4.85 -21.65
C GLU A 17 -10.53 3.38 -22.00
N ASP A 18 -10.21 2.45 -21.11
CA ASP A 18 -10.37 1.01 -21.34
C ASP A 18 -10.86 0.27 -20.09
N LEU A 19 -12.15 0.47 -19.79
CA LEU A 19 -12.84 -0.14 -18.65
C LEU A 19 -12.94 -1.68 -18.76
N LEU A 20 -12.77 -2.23 -19.96
CA LEU A 20 -12.85 -3.68 -20.21
C LEU A 20 -11.48 -4.35 -20.23
N GLY A 21 -10.39 -3.58 -20.23
CA GLY A 21 -9.01 -4.09 -20.24
C GLY A 21 -8.64 -4.84 -21.51
N LEU A 22 -9.17 -4.40 -22.65
CA LEU A 22 -8.93 -5.02 -23.95
C LEU A 22 -7.63 -4.57 -24.60
N ASP A 23 -7.13 -3.36 -24.29
CA ASP A 23 -5.87 -2.85 -24.82
C ASP A 23 -4.68 -3.36 -23.99
N PRO A 24 -3.78 -4.17 -24.57
CA PRO A 24 -2.59 -4.65 -23.87
C PRO A 24 -1.59 -3.52 -23.54
N ASN A 25 -1.70 -2.34 -24.17
CA ASN A 25 -0.82 -1.19 -23.91
C ASN A 25 -1.44 -0.15 -22.98
N ARG A 26 -2.60 -0.44 -22.37
CA ARG A 26 -3.28 0.50 -21.48
C ARG A 26 -2.42 0.86 -20.27
N SER A 27 -2.60 2.08 -19.77
CA SER A 27 -2.04 2.46 -18.47
C SER A 27 -2.76 1.69 -17.36
N ILE A 28 -2.07 0.74 -16.72
CA ILE A 28 -2.66 -0.05 -15.63
C ILE A 28 -2.51 0.69 -14.30
N VAL A 29 -3.62 0.97 -13.63
CA VAL A 29 -3.64 1.47 -12.25
C VAL A 29 -3.87 0.29 -11.31
N HIS A 30 -2.82 -0.11 -10.59
CA HIS A 30 -2.88 -1.26 -9.69
C HIS A 30 -3.70 -1.00 -8.40
N SER A 31 -3.79 0.26 -7.97
CA SER A 31 -4.47 0.63 -6.73
C SER A 31 -5.98 0.69 -6.93
N SER A 32 -6.73 0.14 -5.98
CA SER A 32 -8.20 0.30 -5.90
C SER A 32 -8.61 1.14 -4.69
N LEU A 33 -7.68 1.92 -4.14
CA LEU A 33 -7.94 2.78 -2.98
C LEU A 33 -8.62 4.09 -3.37
N TYR A 34 -9.36 4.64 -2.42
CA TYR A 34 -9.83 6.02 -2.43
C TYR A 34 -9.12 6.83 -1.34
N SER A 35 -8.99 8.14 -1.55
CA SER A 35 -8.17 9.02 -0.70
C SER A 35 -8.57 9.04 0.78
N SER A 36 -9.86 8.82 1.07
CA SER A 36 -10.38 8.82 2.44
C SER A 36 -10.41 7.43 3.08
N LEU A 37 -9.84 6.41 2.43
CA LEU A 37 -9.91 5.03 2.91
C LEU A 37 -9.27 4.89 4.29
N ARG A 38 -10.06 4.34 5.20
CA ARG A 38 -9.63 3.77 6.47
C ARG A 38 -9.90 2.28 6.47
N THR A 39 -9.06 1.55 7.16
CA THR A 39 -9.18 0.10 7.25
C THR A 39 -10.40 -0.27 8.10
N ASN A 40 -11.00 -1.40 7.76
CA ASN A 40 -12.06 -2.02 8.53
C ASN A 40 -11.53 -2.81 9.75
N LEU A 41 -10.20 -2.96 9.87
CA LEU A 41 -9.53 -3.70 10.94
C LEU A 41 -8.68 -2.75 11.80
N PRO A 42 -8.57 -3.01 13.12
CA PRO A 42 -7.75 -2.19 14.00
C PRO A 42 -6.25 -2.52 13.85
N ARG A 43 -5.37 -1.59 14.24
CA ARG A 43 -3.90 -1.72 14.17
C ARG A 43 -3.34 -3.05 14.70
N PRO A 44 -3.76 -3.55 15.89
CA PRO A 44 -3.21 -4.81 16.41
C PRO A 44 -3.53 -6.00 15.50
N LEU A 45 -4.69 -6.00 14.86
CA LEU A 45 -5.11 -7.10 13.98
C LEU A 45 -4.42 -7.03 12.61
N MET A 46 -3.97 -5.84 12.19
CA MET A 46 -3.19 -5.63 10.97
C MET A 46 -1.68 -5.79 11.18
N SER A 47 -1.24 -6.04 12.42
CA SER A 47 0.17 -6.25 12.75
C SER A 47 0.64 -7.64 12.31
N PHE A 48 1.94 -7.77 12.02
CA PHE A 48 2.56 -9.08 11.88
C PHE A 48 2.93 -9.64 13.25
N SER A 49 3.07 -10.97 13.35
CA SER A 49 3.34 -11.65 14.62
C SER A 49 4.64 -11.22 15.29
N ASP A 50 5.65 -10.82 14.50
CA ASP A 50 6.98 -10.41 14.91
C ASP A 50 7.29 -8.93 14.61
N PHE A 51 6.29 -8.19 14.12
CA PHE A 51 6.43 -6.78 13.77
C PHE A 51 5.10 -6.04 13.98
N SER A 52 5.01 -5.30 15.08
CA SER A 52 3.77 -4.64 15.46
C SER A 52 3.60 -3.30 14.76
N PHE A 53 2.38 -3.02 14.32
CA PHE A 53 1.99 -1.70 13.83
C PHE A 53 2.06 -0.67 14.97
N GLU A 54 1.96 -1.10 16.23
CA GLU A 54 2.00 -0.21 17.38
C GLU A 54 3.43 0.18 17.81
N ASP A 55 4.46 -0.49 17.28
CA ASP A 55 5.87 -0.22 17.63
C ASP A 55 6.36 1.17 17.18
N LYS A 56 5.64 1.81 16.26
CA LYS A 56 6.02 3.10 15.68
C LYS A 56 4.80 3.94 15.29
N PHE A 57 4.97 5.24 15.34
CA PHE A 57 3.99 6.20 14.87
C PHE A 57 4.13 6.44 13.36
N TYR A 58 3.07 6.18 12.60
CA TYR A 58 3.05 6.30 11.14
C TYR A 58 2.21 7.49 10.62
N GLY A 59 1.65 8.30 11.50
CA GLY A 59 0.69 9.35 11.13
C GLY A 59 -0.49 9.32 12.09
N ASP A 60 -1.71 9.30 11.57
CA ASP A 60 -2.91 9.36 12.39
C ASP A 60 -2.99 8.28 13.50
N PRO A 61 -3.01 8.62 14.80
CA PRO A 61 -2.93 7.65 15.91
C PRO A 61 -4.19 6.82 16.15
N ARG A 62 -5.31 7.11 15.47
CA ARG A 62 -6.58 6.41 15.68
C ARG A 62 -6.43 4.88 15.46
N MET A 63 -7.26 4.11 16.18
CA MET A 63 -7.21 2.63 16.22
C MET A 63 -7.39 1.95 14.87
N PHE A 64 -8.16 2.53 13.95
CA PHE A 64 -8.40 2.02 12.60
C PHE A 64 -7.61 2.89 11.61
N PRO A 65 -6.43 2.47 11.12
CA PRO A 65 -5.55 3.33 10.33
C PRO A 65 -6.16 3.77 8.98
N GLY A 66 -5.65 4.87 8.42
CA GLY A 66 -5.84 5.21 7.01
C GLY A 66 -4.93 4.38 6.11
N HIS A 67 -5.18 4.41 4.80
CA HIS A 67 -4.32 3.71 3.84
C HIS A 67 -2.86 4.21 3.89
N GLU A 68 -2.64 5.50 4.16
CA GLU A 68 -1.29 6.08 4.26
C GLU A 68 -0.48 5.49 5.40
N GLU A 69 -1.10 5.26 6.57
CA GLU A 69 -0.40 4.62 7.69
C GLU A 69 -0.05 3.17 7.37
N VAL A 70 -0.92 2.44 6.66
CA VAL A 70 -0.65 1.05 6.26
C VAL A 70 0.50 0.99 5.26
N GLN A 71 0.52 1.89 4.28
CA GLN A 71 1.64 2.00 3.35
C GLN A 71 2.97 2.21 4.08
N LYS A 72 3.03 3.18 5.00
CA LYS A 72 4.26 3.47 5.77
C LYS A 72 4.68 2.32 6.67
N PHE A 73 3.74 1.56 7.22
CA PHE A 73 4.03 0.34 7.99
C PHE A 73 4.71 -0.72 7.11
N LEU A 74 4.20 -0.94 5.90
CA LEU A 74 4.77 -1.90 4.96
C LEU A 74 6.13 -1.45 4.40
N GLU A 75 6.30 -0.16 4.11
CA GLU A 75 7.58 0.44 3.73
C GLU A 75 8.63 0.22 4.84
N HIS A 76 8.27 0.51 6.10
CA HIS A 76 9.17 0.30 7.23
C HIS A 76 9.51 -1.18 7.46
N PHE A 77 8.54 -2.09 7.29
CA PHE A 77 8.82 -3.53 7.32
C PHE A 77 9.84 -3.93 6.25
N ALA A 78 9.61 -3.50 5.00
CA ALA A 78 10.49 -3.84 3.88
C ALA A 78 11.92 -3.31 4.07
N GLU A 79 12.06 -2.10 4.61
CA GLU A 79 13.36 -1.53 4.97
C GLU A 79 14.03 -2.30 6.11
N LYS A 80 13.32 -2.54 7.22
CA LYS A 80 13.87 -3.18 8.42
C LYS A 80 14.44 -4.57 8.15
N PHE A 81 13.79 -5.33 7.26
CA PHE A 81 14.16 -6.70 6.94
C PHE A 81 14.92 -6.83 5.61
N GLY A 82 15.33 -5.72 4.98
CA GLY A 82 16.13 -5.72 3.75
C GLY A 82 15.38 -6.20 2.51
N VAL A 83 14.05 -6.33 2.56
CA VAL A 83 13.21 -6.74 1.42
C VAL A 83 13.32 -5.72 0.29
N SER A 84 13.41 -4.43 0.63
CA SER A 84 13.57 -3.35 -0.35
C SER A 84 14.80 -3.52 -1.26
N GLU A 85 15.86 -4.17 -0.80
CA GLU A 85 17.12 -4.33 -1.54
C GLU A 85 17.05 -5.38 -2.65
N VAL A 86 16.11 -6.33 -2.53
CA VAL A 86 15.95 -7.43 -3.49
C VAL A 86 14.79 -7.21 -4.46
N ILE A 87 14.06 -6.10 -4.33
CA ILE A 87 12.95 -5.77 -5.22
C ILE A 87 13.47 -5.05 -6.45
N ARG A 88 13.06 -5.53 -7.62
CA ARG A 88 13.12 -4.78 -8.87
C ARG A 88 11.77 -4.11 -9.11
N PHE A 89 11.73 -2.78 -9.00
CA PHE A 89 10.52 -2.02 -9.32
C PHE A 89 10.33 -1.88 -10.83
N ASN A 90 9.09 -1.62 -11.23
CA ASN A 90 8.70 -1.39 -12.63
C ASN A 90 9.10 -2.54 -13.57
N SER A 91 9.04 -3.78 -13.08
CA SER A 91 9.16 -5.00 -13.87
C SER A 91 7.93 -5.87 -13.65
N GLU A 92 7.35 -6.35 -14.75
CA GLU A 92 6.25 -7.34 -14.79
C GLU A 92 6.78 -8.70 -15.26
#